data_AF-A0A8T2I6Y8-F1
#
_entry.id   AF-A0A8T2I6Y8-F1
#
_cell.length_a   1.000
_cell.length_b   1.000
_cell.length_c   1.000
_cell.angle_alpha   90.00
_cell.angle_beta   90.00
_cell.angle_gamma   90.00
#
_symmetry.space_group_name_H-M   'P 1'
#
loop_
_entity.id
_entity.type
_entity.pdbx_description
1 polymer ?
#
loop_
_entity_poly.entity_id
_entity_poly.type
_entity_poly.pdbx_seq_one_letter_code
_entity_poly.pdbx_strand_id
1 'polypeptide(L)'
;MVGYIDGYMVGYIDGYMVGYIIGYMVGYVNGYMVGYMVGYIDGCMVGYIDGYMVGYVDGYIDGYMVSYIDGYMVGYIDGYMVGYIDGYMVGYVDSYIVGYIDSYIVGYKMVI
;
A
#
# COMPACT_ATOMS: atom_id res chain seq x y z
N MET A 1 17.56 33.39 70.21
CA MET A 1 18.56 33.17 69.13
C MET A 1 18.49 31.75 68.58
N VAL A 2 18.51 30.69 69.41
CA VAL A 2 18.50 29.28 68.96
C VAL A 2 17.27 28.92 68.10
N GLY A 3 16.05 29.28 68.52
CA GLY A 3 14.83 28.96 67.75
C GLY A 3 14.71 29.67 66.39
N TYR A 4 15.44 30.76 66.16
CA TYR A 4 15.47 31.44 64.85
C TYR A 4 16.43 30.73 63.88
N ILE A 5 17.52 30.19 64.39
CA ILE A 5 18.49 29.40 63.61
C ILE A 5 17.90 28.05 63.24
N ASP A 6 17.24 27.37 64.18
CA ASP A 6 16.57 26.08 63.92
C ASP A 6 15.42 26.22 62.93
N GLY A 7 14.56 27.24 63.09
CA GLY A 7 13.46 27.48 62.15
C GLY A 7 13.94 27.81 60.74
N TYR A 8 15.04 28.56 60.61
CA TYR A 8 15.62 28.89 59.31
C TYR A 8 16.31 27.69 58.66
N MET A 9 17.06 26.89 59.44
CA MET A 9 17.69 25.66 58.93
C MET A 9 16.65 24.63 58.50
N VAL A 10 15.64 24.35 59.32
CA VAL A 10 14.59 23.36 58.98
C VAL A 10 13.76 23.85 57.79
N GLY A 11 13.32 25.11 57.78
CA GLY A 11 12.54 25.66 56.68
C GLY A 11 13.31 25.71 55.36
N TYR A 12 14.61 26.01 55.40
CA TYR A 12 15.46 26.01 54.21
C TYR A 12 15.77 24.59 53.73
N ILE A 13 16.12 23.67 54.63
CA ILE A 13 16.42 22.29 54.29
C ILE A 13 15.17 21.59 53.77
N ASP A 14 14.04 21.63 54.48
CA ASP A 14 12.81 20.98 54.03
C ASP A 14 12.24 21.66 52.78
N GLY A 15 12.14 22.99 52.76
CA GLY A 15 11.59 23.70 51.61
C GLY A 15 12.43 23.52 50.34
N TYR A 16 13.76 23.60 50.45
CA TYR A 16 14.66 23.46 49.32
C TYR A 16 14.84 21.99 48.92
N MET A 17 15.10 21.08 49.86
CA MET A 17 15.28 19.66 49.54
C MET A 17 13.97 19.05 49.02
N VAL A 18 12.86 19.23 49.74
CA VAL A 18 11.58 18.60 49.34
C VAL A 18 11.08 19.27 48.06
N GLY A 19 11.10 20.61 47.99
CA GLY A 19 10.64 21.34 46.80
C GLY A 19 11.48 21.06 45.56
N TYR A 20 12.81 21.10 45.69
CA TYR A 20 13.71 20.86 44.57
C TYR A 20 13.76 19.38 44.18
N ILE A 21 13.95 18.46 45.14
CA ILE A 21 14.09 17.04 44.82
C ILE A 21 12.76 16.48 44.32
N ILE A 22 11.65 16.72 45.01
CA ILE A 22 10.34 16.18 44.56
C ILE A 22 9.87 16.91 43.32
N GLY A 23 9.94 18.24 43.27
CA GLY A 23 9.52 19.01 42.11
C GLY A 23 10.33 18.65 40.86
N TYR A 24 11.65 18.55 40.99
CA TYR A 24 12.53 18.19 39.87
C TYR A 24 12.42 16.71 39.51
N MET A 25 12.47 15.77 40.47
CA MET A 25 12.31 14.35 40.13
C MET A 25 10.93 14.06 39.55
N VAL A 26 9.86 14.49 40.20
CA VAL A 26 8.50 14.18 39.72
C VAL A 26 8.22 14.90 38.40
N GLY A 27 8.58 16.19 38.28
CA GLY A 27 8.37 16.95 37.07
C GLY A 27 9.20 16.44 35.89
N TYR A 28 10.48 16.17 36.11
CA TYR A 28 11.38 15.68 35.06
C TYR A 28 11.08 14.22 34.71
N VAL A 29 10.99 13.33 35.70
CA VAL A 29 10.75 11.90 35.45
C VAL A 29 9.36 11.70 34.86
N ASN A 30 8.29 12.24 35.44
CA ASN A 30 6.96 12.01 34.87
C ASN A 30 6.77 12.79 33.57
N GLY A 31 7.18 14.05 33.50
CA GLY A 31 7.02 14.85 32.28
C GLY A 31 7.80 14.27 31.11
N TYR A 32 9.06 13.91 31.33
CA TYR A 32 9.91 13.35 30.28
C TYR A 32 9.53 11.90 29.95
N MET A 33 9.35 11.02 30.95
CA MET A 33 9.00 9.63 30.68
C MET A 33 7.62 9.52 30.03
N VAL A 34 6.59 10.18 30.57
CA VAL A 34 5.24 10.09 30.00
C VAL A 34 5.19 10.79 28.65
N GLY A 35 5.73 12.00 28.53
CA GLY A 35 5.72 12.74 27.27
C GLY A 35 6.49 12.03 26.16
N TYR A 36 7.68 11.51 26.46
CA TYR A 36 8.48 10.78 25.48
C TYR A 36 7.87 9.42 25.15
N MET A 37 7.42 8.65 26.14
CA MET A 37 6.88 7.31 25.92
C MET A 37 5.55 7.37 25.17
N VAL A 38 4.63 8.27 25.56
CA VAL A 38 3.35 8.44 24.85
C VAL A 38 3.58 9.03 23.46
N GLY A 39 4.36 10.11 23.35
CA GLY A 39 4.61 10.75 22.06
C GLY A 39 5.33 9.86 21.06
N TYR A 40 6.29 9.05 21.51
CA TYR A 40 7.00 8.09 20.67
C TYR A 40 6.13 6.89 20.31
N ILE A 41 5.40 6.31 21.27
CA ILE A 41 4.54 5.15 20.99
C ILE A 41 3.40 5.54 20.06
N ASP A 42 2.66 6.61 20.35
CA ASP A 42 1.55 7.05 19.49
C ASP A 42 2.06 7.53 18.14
N GLY A 43 3.10 8.37 18.11
CA GLY A 43 3.66 8.88 16.86
C GLY A 43 4.21 7.77 15.96
N CYS A 44 4.92 6.80 16.54
CA CYS A 44 5.50 5.71 15.78
C CYS A 44 4.48 4.63 15.42
N MET A 45 3.55 4.26 16.31
CA MET A 45 2.50 3.29 15.97
C MET A 45 1.51 3.85 14.97
N VAL A 46 0.94 5.04 15.22
CA VAL A 46 -0.08 5.61 14.32
C VAL A 46 0.55 5.93 12.97
N GLY A 47 1.71 6.59 12.96
CA GLY A 47 2.40 6.93 11.71
C GLY A 47 2.80 5.71 10.89
N TYR A 48 3.27 4.63 11.54
CA TYR A 48 3.64 3.41 10.84
C TYR A 48 2.42 2.60 10.38
N ILE A 49 1.40 2.45 11.22
CA ILE A 49 0.18 1.70 10.88
C ILE A 49 -0.57 2.41 9.76
N ASP A 50 -0.84 3.71 9.87
CA ASP A 50 -1.57 4.44 8.83
C ASP A 50 -0.75 4.53 7.55
N GLY A 51 0.54 4.86 7.65
CA GLY A 51 1.41 4.96 6.48
C GLY A 51 1.58 3.62 5.74
N TYR A 52 1.74 2.52 6.49
CA TYR A 52 1.88 1.19 5.90
C TYR A 52 0.54 0.67 5.37
N MET A 53 -0.55 0.80 6.13
CA MET A 53 -1.87 0.34 5.68
C MET A 53 -2.32 1.10 4.45
N VAL A 54 -2.32 2.44 4.47
CA VAL A 54 -2.79 3.24 3.34
C VAL A 54 -1.88 3.03 2.13
N GLY A 55 -0.55 3.13 2.31
CA GLY A 55 0.40 2.97 1.22
C GLY A 55 0.38 1.57 0.58
N TYR A 56 0.25 0.52 1.40
CA TYR A 56 0.20 -0.86 0.89
C TYR A 56 -1.16 -1.19 0.30
N VAL A 57 -2.26 -0.82 0.94
CA VAL A 57 -3.62 -1.13 0.47
C VAL A 57 -3.91 -0.37 -0.83
N ASP A 58 -3.69 0.95 -0.87
CA ASP A 58 -3.96 1.73 -2.08
C ASP A 58 -3.01 1.33 -3.21
N GLY A 59 -1.70 1.22 -2.92
CA GLY A 59 -0.71 0.84 -3.93
C GLY A 59 -0.93 -0.57 -4.49
N TYR A 60 -1.31 -1.53 -3.65
CA TYR A 60 -1.58 -2.90 -4.09
C TYR A 60 -2.91 -3.01 -4.81
N ILE A 61 -3.98 -2.37 -4.33
CA ILE A 61 -5.29 -2.42 -4.96
C ILE A 61 -5.26 -1.72 -6.31
N ASP A 62 -4.74 -0.49 -6.40
CA ASP A 62 -4.68 0.24 -7.67
C ASP A 62 -3.76 -0.48 -8.65
N GLY A 63 -2.57 -0.88 -8.20
CA GLY A 63 -1.61 -1.59 -9.06
C GLY A 63 -2.16 -2.90 -9.59
N TYR A 64 -2.79 -3.71 -8.73
CA TYR A 64 -3.35 -5.00 -9.10
C TYR A 64 -4.62 -4.87 -9.96
N MET A 65 -5.52 -3.95 -9.61
CA MET A 65 -6.75 -3.71 -10.38
C MET A 65 -6.42 -3.22 -11.78
N VAL A 66 -5.53 -2.25 -11.93
CA VAL A 66 -5.16 -1.73 -13.26
C VAL A 66 -4.47 -2.81 -14.09
N SER A 67 -3.48 -3.50 -13.54
CA SER A 67 -2.76 -4.54 -14.29
C SER A 67 -3.63 -5.75 -14.65
N TYR A 68 -4.55 -6.16 -13.75
CA TYR A 68 -5.48 -7.24 -14.03
C TYR A 68 -6.55 -6.82 -15.05
N ILE A 69 -7.17 -5.66 -14.89
CA ILE A 69 -8.21 -5.19 -15.80
C ILE A 69 -7.63 -4.92 -17.18
N ASP A 70 -6.57 -4.12 -17.29
CA ASP A 70 -5.99 -3.81 -18.60
C ASP A 70 -5.36 -5.04 -19.24
N GLY A 71 -4.55 -5.81 -18.49
CA GLY A 71 -3.88 -6.99 -19.02
C GLY A 71 -4.87 -8.08 -19.46
N TYR A 72 -5.90 -8.34 -18.66
CA TYR A 72 -6.89 -9.36 -18.97
C TYR A 72 -7.88 -8.89 -20.02
N MET A 73 -8.45 -7.68 -19.90
CA MET A 73 -9.42 -7.18 -20.88
C MET A 73 -8.78 -6.96 -22.24
N VAL A 74 -7.64 -6.28 -22.32
CA VAL A 74 -6.98 -6.03 -23.60
C VAL A 74 -6.45 -7.33 -24.18
N GLY A 75 -5.76 -8.15 -23.39
CA GLY A 75 -5.24 -9.44 -23.85
C GLY A 75 -6.32 -10.41 -24.32
N TYR A 76 -7.44 -10.49 -23.59
CA TYR A 76 -8.54 -11.36 -23.95
C TYR A 76 -9.34 -10.81 -25.12
N ILE A 77 -9.70 -9.52 -25.12
CA ILE A 77 -10.49 -8.92 -26.20
C ILE A 77 -9.68 -8.88 -27.49
N ASP A 78 -8.45 -8.37 -27.48
CA ASP A 78 -7.64 -8.31 -28.71
C ASP A 78 -7.24 -9.73 -29.15
N GLY A 79 -6.78 -10.57 -28.24
CA GLY A 79 -6.38 -11.94 -28.58
C GLY A 79 -7.53 -12.79 -29.12
N TYR A 80 -8.70 -12.71 -28.49
CA TYR A 80 -9.88 -13.46 -28.91
C TYR A 80 -10.54 -12.84 -30.15
N MET A 81 -10.74 -11.52 -30.19
CA MET A 81 -11.37 -10.87 -31.35
C MET A 81 -10.48 -10.97 -32.58
N VAL A 82 -9.19 -10.61 -32.50
CA VAL A 82 -8.28 -10.67 -33.64
C VAL A 82 -8.05 -12.13 -34.03
N GLY A 83 -7.77 -13.01 -33.07
CA GLY A 83 -7.54 -14.43 -33.34
C GLY A 83 -8.77 -15.14 -33.94
N TYR A 84 -9.97 -14.85 -33.44
CA TYR A 84 -11.20 -15.44 -33.95
C TYR A 84 -11.62 -14.82 -35.29
N ILE A 85 -11.59 -13.49 -35.42
CA ILE A 85 -11.98 -12.82 -36.66
C ILE A 85 -10.98 -13.15 -37.76
N ASP A 86 -9.68 -12.97 -37.55
CA ASP A 86 -8.68 -13.27 -38.58
C ASP A 86 -8.63 -14.78 -38.85
N GLY A 87 -8.60 -15.62 -37.81
CA GLY A 87 -8.53 -17.07 -37.99
C GLY A 87 -9.75 -17.64 -38.69
N TYR A 88 -10.95 -17.19 -38.33
CA TYR A 88 -12.19 -17.67 -38.92
C TYR A 88 -12.46 -17.04 -40.28
N MET A 89 -12.30 -15.72 -40.43
CA MET A 89 -12.52 -15.06 -41.72
C MET A 89 -11.47 -15.47 -42.74
N VAL A 90 -10.19 -15.39 -42.41
CA VAL A 90 -9.14 -15.78 -43.36
C VAL A 90 -9.20 -17.28 -43.60
N GLY A 91 -9.33 -18.10 -42.56
CA GLY A 91 -9.42 -19.56 -42.72
C GLY A 91 -10.63 -19.99 -43.56
N TYR A 92 -11.81 -19.43 -43.32
CA TYR A 92 -13.03 -19.78 -44.05
C TYR A 92 -13.03 -19.21 -45.47
N VAL A 93 -12.60 -17.97 -45.66
CA VAL A 93 -12.50 -17.34 -46.98
C VAL A 93 -11.46 -18.08 -47.83
N ASP A 94 -10.30 -18.42 -47.27
CA ASP A 94 -9.23 -19.09 -48.01
C ASP A 94 -9.63 -20.54 -48.35
N SER A 95 -10.18 -21.30 -47.41
CA SER A 95 -10.64 -22.67 -47.67
C SER A 95 -11.86 -22.74 -48.60
N TYR A 96 -12.80 -21.79 -48.50
CA TYR A 96 -13.95 -21.74 -49.39
C TYR A 96 -13.59 -21.23 -50.77
N ILE A 97 -12.85 -20.13 -50.89
CA ILE A 97 -12.51 -19.55 -52.19
C ILE A 97 -11.45 -20.41 -52.89
N VAL A 98 -10.31 -20.67 -52.24
CA VAL A 98 -9.23 -21.44 -52.87
C VAL A 98 -9.65 -22.89 -53.05
N GLY A 99 -10.19 -23.52 -52.00
CA GLY A 99 -10.59 -24.92 -52.07
C GLY A 99 -11.70 -25.18 -53.08
N TYR A 100 -12.73 -24.33 -53.16
CA TYR A 100 -13.83 -24.51 -54.10
C TYR A 100 -13.45 -24.14 -55.53
N ILE A 101 -12.69 -23.05 -55.74
CA ILE A 101 -12.24 -22.66 -57.08
C ILE A 101 -11.26 -23.69 -57.64
N ASP A 102 -10.31 -24.15 -56.83
CA ASP A 102 -9.27 -25.08 -57.28
C ASP A 102 -9.88 -26.47 -57.57
N SER A 103 -10.79 -26.96 -56.72
CA SER A 103 -11.51 -28.22 -56.98
C SER A 103 -12.48 -28.12 -58.16
N TYR A 104 -13.14 -26.97 -58.36
CA TYR A 104 -14.02 -26.77 -59.51
C TYR A 104 -13.24 -26.68 -60.82
N ILE A 105 -12.14 -25.93 -60.87
CA ILE A 105 -11.32 -25.76 -62.08
C ILE A 105 -10.56 -27.03 -62.42
N VAL A 106 -9.91 -27.67 -61.45
CA VAL A 106 -9.17 -28.93 -61.68
C VAL A 106 -10.14 -30.07 -62.01
N GLY A 107 -11.28 -30.13 -61.34
CA GLY A 107 -12.35 -31.09 -61.62
C GLY A 107 -12.95 -30.94 -63.01
N TYR A 108 -13.23 -29.71 -63.45
CA TYR A 108 -13.73 -29.46 -64.81
C TYR A 108 -12.73 -29.86 -65.89
N LYS A 109 -11.44 -29.64 -65.65
CA LYS A 109 -10.36 -29.91 -66.60
C LYS A 109 -9.97 -31.39 -66.71
N MET A 110 -10.38 -32.22 -65.74
CA MET A 110 -10.24 -33.69 -65.82
C MET A 110 -11.43 -34.40 -66.50
N VAL A 111 -12.57 -33.73 -66.63
CA VAL A 111 -13.82 -34.32 -67.16
C VAL A 111 -14.02 -33.99 -68.65
N ILE A 112 -13.19 -33.09 -69.22
CA ILE A 112 -13.08 -32.81 -70.66
C ILE A 112 -11.78 -33.41 -71.17
#